data_AF-A0AAV2BYG2-F1
#
_entry.id   AF-A0AAV2BYG2-F1
#
_cell.length_a   1.000
_cell.length_b   1.000
_cell.length_c   1.000
_cell.angle_alpha   90.00
_cell.angle_beta   90.00
_cell.angle_gamma   90.00
#
_symmetry.space_group_name_H-M   'P 1'
#
loop_
_entity.id
_entity.type
_entity.pdbx_description
1 polymer ?
#
loop_
_entity_poly.entity_id
_entity_poly.type
_entity_poly.pdbx_seq_one_letter_code
_entity_poly.pdbx_strand_id
1 'polypeptide(L)'
;VHVGTNNASLDSVEVILQKYRSLANTILLYNPDASIIFSSIVPRGFNLFQEDYRKTAFHLKDLNKKIVEINDALKKLCFDQEAFFFCSSNTSWDGYLGRDGLHPNKRGNAFLANCFRRSFKSCISTGKKVGRVTATKRAGTPTNGSYKDFLATLKGEGFG
;
A
#
# COMPACT_ATOMS: atom_id res chain seq x y z
N VAL A 1 4.40 -5.41 0.27
CA VAL A 1 4.39 -3.96 0.59
C VAL A 1 3.28 -3.69 1.59
N HIS A 2 3.62 -3.21 2.79
CA HIS A 2 2.68 -2.86 3.87
C HIS A 2 3.09 -1.50 4.45
N VAL A 3 2.55 -0.43 3.88
CA VAL A 3 2.88 0.98 4.22
C VAL A 3 1.63 1.85 4.02
N GLY A 4 1.73 3.17 4.24
CA GLY A 4 0.70 4.15 3.82
C GLY A 4 -0.16 4.73 4.95
N THR A 5 -0.27 4.06 6.10
CA THR A 5 -1.02 4.56 7.27
C THR A 5 -0.57 5.96 7.71
N ASN A 6 0.71 6.31 7.60
CA ASN A 6 1.25 7.61 8.01
C ASN A 6 1.04 8.71 6.95
N ASN A 7 0.91 8.33 5.69
CA ASN A 7 0.67 9.25 4.59
C ASN A 7 -0.81 9.61 4.46
N ALA A 8 -1.71 8.75 4.94
CA ALA A 8 -3.16 8.94 4.83
C ALA A 8 -3.66 10.27 5.42
N SER A 9 -3.02 10.79 6.46
CA SER A 9 -3.36 12.09 7.06
C SER A 9 -2.71 13.30 6.38
N LEU A 10 -1.75 13.10 5.47
CA LEU A 10 -0.91 14.17 4.91
C LEU A 10 -1.12 14.36 3.40
N ASP A 11 -1.10 13.26 2.64
CA ASP A 11 -1.08 13.28 1.18
C ASP A 11 -2.47 13.04 0.59
N SER A 12 -2.78 13.56 -0.61
CA SER A 12 -4.01 13.19 -1.32
C SER A 12 -4.01 11.71 -1.75
N VAL A 13 -5.18 11.18 -2.11
CA VAL A 13 -5.30 9.79 -2.58
C VAL A 13 -4.44 9.55 -3.82
N GLU A 14 -4.43 10.51 -4.76
CA GLU A 14 -3.67 10.46 -6.00
C GLU A 14 -2.16 10.40 -5.73
N VAL A 15 -1.67 11.26 -4.83
CA VAL A 15 -0.25 11.31 -4.44
C VAL A 15 0.16 9.98 -3.80
N ILE A 16 -0.68 9.40 -2.94
CA ILE A 16 -0.42 8.09 -2.32
C ILE A 16 -0.34 6.99 -3.37
N LEU A 17 -1.26 6.96 -4.34
CA LEU A 17 -1.26 5.97 -5.42
C LEU A 17 -0.04 6.11 -6.34
N GLN A 18 0.39 7.35 -6.62
CA GLN A 18 1.63 7.59 -7.37
C GLN A 18 2.86 7.03 -6.63
N LYS A 19 2.93 7.20 -5.30
CA LYS A 19 3.99 6.62 -4.46
C LYS A 19 3.97 5.09 -4.51
N TYR A 20 2.79 4.46 -4.44
CA TYR A 20 2.65 3.01 -4.60
C TYR A 20 3.11 2.53 -5.97
N ARG A 21 2.68 3.19 -7.05
CA ARG A 21 3.09 2.87 -8.42
C ARG A 21 4.61 2.99 -8.59
N SER A 22 5.20 4.08 -8.08
CA SER A 22 6.64 4.32 -8.16
C SER A 22 7.41 3.21 -7.43
N LEU A 23 7.00 2.87 -6.20
CA LEU A 23 7.59 1.78 -5.43
C LEU A 23 7.50 0.42 -6.15
N ALA A 24 6.35 0.09 -6.74
CA ALA A 24 6.17 -1.14 -7.51
C ALA A 24 7.14 -1.20 -8.70
N ASN A 25 7.21 -0.11 -9.47
CA ASN A 25 8.08 -0.01 -10.63
C ASN A 25 9.56 -0.13 -10.24
N THR A 26 9.96 0.50 -9.12
CA THR A 26 11.32 0.37 -8.59
C THR A 26 11.63 -1.08 -8.21
N ILE A 27 10.72 -1.77 -7.52
CA ILE A 27 10.92 -3.19 -7.17
C ILE A 27 11.13 -4.04 -8.43
N LEU A 28 10.28 -3.86 -9.45
CA LEU A 28 10.38 -4.63 -10.70
C LEU A 28 11.59 -4.22 -11.55
N LEU A 29 12.09 -2.99 -11.41
CA LEU A 29 13.35 -2.59 -12.04
C LEU A 29 14.54 -3.39 -11.48
N TYR A 30 14.57 -3.62 -10.16
CA TYR A 30 15.62 -4.40 -9.51
C TYR A 30 15.43 -5.91 -9.68
N ASN A 31 14.18 -6.39 -9.68
CA ASN A 31 13.86 -7.79 -9.90
C ASN A 31 12.57 -7.92 -10.74
N PRO A 32 12.69 -8.03 -12.08
CA PRO A 32 11.54 -8.12 -12.99
C PRO A 32 10.65 -9.35 -12.75
N ASP A 33 11.22 -10.40 -12.16
CA ASP A 33 10.51 -11.66 -11.91
C ASP A 33 9.76 -11.66 -10.58
N ALA A 34 10.03 -10.70 -9.69
CA ALA A 34 9.38 -10.60 -8.40
C ALA A 34 7.85 -10.52 -8.54
N SER A 35 7.14 -11.25 -7.67
CA SER A 35 5.71 -11.04 -7.45
C SER A 35 5.52 -10.03 -6.33
N ILE A 36 4.68 -9.03 -6.57
CA ILE A 36 4.41 -7.98 -5.59
C ILE A 36 3.05 -8.25 -4.94
N ILE A 37 3.03 -8.19 -3.61
CA ILE A 37 1.82 -8.32 -2.80
C ILE A 37 1.66 -7.05 -1.97
N PHE A 38 0.55 -6.33 -2.14
CA PHE A 38 0.14 -5.17 -1.35
C PHE A 38 -0.90 -5.59 -0.31
N SER A 39 -0.76 -5.06 0.90
CA SER A 39 -1.83 -5.12 1.91
C SER A 39 -2.75 -3.91 1.80
N SER A 40 -4.00 -4.04 2.23
CA SER A 40 -4.79 -2.87 2.63
C SER A 40 -4.09 -2.08 3.74
N ILE A 41 -4.26 -0.76 3.69
CA ILE A 41 -4.03 0.12 4.84
C ILE A 41 -5.09 -0.19 5.90
N VAL A 42 -4.64 -0.43 7.13
CA VAL A 42 -5.49 -0.73 8.27
C VAL A 42 -6.14 0.56 8.79
N PRO A 43 -7.47 0.58 9.04
CA PRO A 43 -8.11 1.75 9.62
C PRO A 43 -7.59 2.01 11.02
N ARG A 44 -7.69 3.27 11.46
CA ARG A 44 -7.32 3.67 12.81
C ARG A 44 -8.55 3.62 13.74
N GLY A 45 -8.30 3.29 14.99
CA GLY A 45 -9.26 3.37 16.09
C GLY A 45 -8.95 4.55 17.01
N PHE A 46 -9.70 4.64 18.10
CA PHE A 46 -9.43 5.63 19.13
C PHE A 46 -8.13 5.33 19.85
N ASN A 47 -7.29 6.35 20.01
CA ASN A 47 -6.15 6.29 20.90
C ASN A 47 -6.65 6.53 22.33
N LEU A 48 -6.66 5.48 23.15
CA LEU A 48 -7.11 5.55 24.55
C LEU A 48 -6.13 6.32 25.46
N PHE A 49 -4.97 6.72 24.94
CA PHE A 49 -4.00 7.58 25.63
C PHE A 49 -4.18 9.08 25.33
N GLN A 50 -5.10 9.48 24.43
CA GLN A 50 -5.38 10.89 24.13
C GLN A 50 -6.60 11.39 24.91
N GLU A 51 -6.47 12.56 25.54
CA GLU A 51 -7.52 13.14 26.39
C GLU A 51 -8.65 13.85 25.60
N ASP A 52 -8.38 14.39 24.40
CA ASP A 52 -9.36 15.16 23.61
C ASP A 52 -10.17 14.28 22.62
N TYR A 53 -11.06 13.46 23.18
CA TYR A 53 -11.85 12.41 22.49
C TYR A 53 -12.79 12.93 21.39
N ARG A 54 -13.37 14.12 21.54
CA ARG A 54 -14.42 14.61 20.61
C ARG A 54 -13.84 15.18 19.31
N LYS A 55 -12.71 15.87 19.36
CA LYS A 55 -12.02 16.36 18.16
C LYS A 55 -11.40 15.23 17.35
N THR A 56 -10.93 14.18 18.05
CA THR A 56 -10.33 13.00 17.41
C THR A 56 -11.36 12.13 16.70
N ALA A 57 -12.61 12.05 17.17
CA ALA A 57 -13.66 11.22 16.55
C ALA A 57 -14.01 11.63 15.10
N PHE A 58 -14.21 12.93 14.84
CA PHE A 58 -14.53 13.41 13.48
C PHE A 58 -13.34 13.22 12.53
N HIS A 59 -12.14 13.62 12.97
CA HIS A 59 -10.92 13.42 12.21
C HIS A 59 -10.66 11.94 11.89
N LEU A 60 -10.89 11.05 12.86
CA LEU A 60 -10.74 9.61 12.68
C LEU A 60 -11.72 9.05 11.64
N LYS A 61 -12.98 9.52 11.66
CA LYS A 61 -13.99 9.11 10.69
C LYS A 61 -13.59 9.49 9.28
N ASP A 62 -13.14 10.73 9.07
CA ASP A 62 -12.75 11.21 7.74
C ASP A 62 -11.45 10.56 7.25
N LEU A 63 -10.48 10.35 8.16
CA LEU A 63 -9.28 9.59 7.86
C LEU A 63 -9.61 8.15 7.43
N ASN A 64 -10.50 7.47 8.13
CA ASN A 64 -10.87 6.09 7.81
C ASN A 64 -11.66 6.00 6.49
N LYS A 65 -12.51 6.99 6.17
CA LYS A 65 -13.15 7.06 4.83
C LYS A 65 -12.10 7.20 3.73
N LYS A 66 -11.11 8.07 3.91
CA LYS A 66 -10.01 8.22 2.97
C LYS A 66 -9.16 6.95 2.84
N ILE A 67 -8.93 6.23 3.94
CA ILE A 67 -8.26 4.92 3.92
C ILE A 67 -9.04 3.92 3.06
N VAL A 68 -10.37 3.90 3.15
CA VAL A 68 -11.21 3.07 2.28
C VAL A 68 -11.02 3.44 0.81
N GLU A 69 -11.09 4.73 0.49
CA GLU A 69 -10.89 5.24 -0.88
C GLU A 69 -9.50 4.87 -1.44
N ILE A 70 -8.44 5.04 -0.63
CA ILE A 70 -7.07 4.64 -0.99
C ILE A 70 -7.01 3.13 -1.25
N ASN A 71 -7.62 2.31 -0.39
CA ASN A 71 -7.59 0.86 -0.52
C ASN A 71 -8.33 0.39 -1.78
N ASP A 72 -9.47 0.98 -2.11
CA ASP A 72 -10.24 0.63 -3.29
C ASP A 72 -9.47 1.01 -4.57
N ALA A 73 -8.86 2.19 -4.60
CA ALA A 73 -8.02 2.62 -5.71
C ALA A 73 -6.71 1.81 -5.81
N LEU A 74 -6.10 1.44 -4.69
CA LEU A 74 -4.90 0.59 -4.65
C LEU A 74 -5.22 -0.82 -5.16
N LYS A 75 -6.40 -1.36 -4.83
CA LYS A 75 -6.86 -2.64 -5.37
C LYS A 75 -6.97 -2.59 -6.90
N LYS A 76 -7.50 -1.50 -7.46
CA LYS A 76 -7.52 -1.29 -8.91
C LYS A 76 -6.11 -1.19 -9.49
N LEU A 77 -5.22 -0.42 -8.85
CA LEU A 77 -3.82 -0.32 -9.28
C LEU A 77 -3.12 -1.68 -9.29
N CYS A 78 -3.36 -2.53 -8.29
CA CYS A 78 -2.80 -3.87 -8.23
C CYS A 78 -3.27 -4.72 -9.42
N PHE A 79 -4.56 -4.65 -9.77
CA PHE A 79 -5.08 -5.32 -10.95
C PHE A 79 -4.39 -4.83 -12.23
N ASP A 80 -4.27 -3.52 -12.42
CA ASP A 80 -3.63 -2.91 -13.59
C ASP A 80 -2.13 -3.26 -13.70
N GLN A 81 -1.46 -3.55 -12.58
CA GLN A 81 -0.01 -3.88 -12.51
C GLN A 81 0.28 -5.38 -12.31
N GLU A 82 -0.72 -6.26 -12.44
CA GLU A 82 -0.59 -7.70 -12.19
C GLU A 82 0.01 -8.03 -10.81
N ALA A 83 -0.24 -7.17 -9.81
CA ALA A 83 0.14 -7.36 -8.42
C ALA A 83 -1.02 -7.94 -7.60
N PHE A 84 -0.70 -8.59 -6.48
CA PHE A 84 -1.70 -9.14 -5.58
C PHE A 84 -2.09 -8.13 -4.51
N PHE A 85 -3.37 -8.09 -4.15
CA PHE A 85 -3.89 -7.30 -3.05
C PHE A 85 -4.50 -8.22 -1.98
N PHE A 86 -4.24 -7.94 -0.70
CA PHE A 86 -4.80 -8.74 0.40
C PHE A 86 -5.33 -7.89 1.55
N CYS A 87 -6.26 -8.50 2.29
CA CYS A 87 -7.06 -7.88 3.33
C CYS A 87 -8.04 -6.86 2.74
N SER A 88 -9.34 -7.14 2.86
CA SER A 88 -10.39 -6.31 2.24
C SER A 88 -10.61 -5.04 3.06
N SER A 89 -10.90 -3.92 2.37
CA SER A 89 -11.28 -2.62 2.95
C SER A 89 -12.51 -2.72 3.88
N ASN A 90 -13.38 -3.71 3.66
CA ASN A 90 -14.63 -3.88 4.42
C ASN A 90 -14.50 -4.74 5.69
N THR A 91 -13.29 -5.11 6.10
CA THR A 91 -13.10 -5.88 7.33
C THR A 91 -13.39 -4.98 8.54
N SER A 92 -14.28 -5.39 9.45
CA SER A 92 -14.35 -4.72 10.77
C SER A 92 -13.07 -4.99 11.56
N TRP A 93 -12.44 -3.91 12.02
CA TRP A 93 -11.23 -3.93 12.83
C TRP A 93 -11.53 -3.82 14.34
N ASP A 94 -12.79 -3.94 14.73
CA ASP A 94 -13.21 -3.90 16.13
C ASP A 94 -12.56 -5.02 16.93
N GLY A 95 -11.83 -4.64 17.98
CA GLY A 95 -11.08 -5.58 18.82
C GLY A 95 -9.81 -6.15 18.18
N TYR A 96 -9.39 -5.67 17.00
CA TYR A 96 -8.13 -6.08 16.36
C TYR A 96 -6.99 -5.06 16.56
N LEU A 97 -7.31 -3.84 16.98
CA LEU A 97 -6.33 -2.80 17.31
C LEU A 97 -5.91 -2.86 18.78
N GLY A 98 -4.71 -2.35 19.06
CA GLY A 98 -4.22 -2.08 20.40
C GLY A 98 -4.92 -0.89 21.03
N ARG A 99 -4.57 -0.61 22.29
CA ARG A 99 -5.12 0.53 23.04
C ARG A 99 -4.75 1.89 22.44
N ASP A 100 -3.70 1.94 21.64
CA ASP A 100 -3.28 3.13 20.91
C ASP A 100 -4.13 3.44 19.67
N GLY A 101 -5.06 2.55 19.30
CA GLY A 101 -5.91 2.71 18.12
C GLY A 101 -5.14 2.70 16.79
N LEU A 102 -3.87 2.29 16.77
CA LEU A 102 -3.02 2.35 15.59
C LEU A 102 -2.43 0.98 15.26
N HIS A 103 -1.78 0.35 16.23
CA HIS A 103 -1.07 -0.90 16.00
C HIS A 103 -2.02 -2.09 16.17
N PRO A 104 -1.98 -3.11 15.30
CA PRO A 104 -2.72 -4.33 15.50
C PRO A 104 -2.28 -5.02 16.81
N ASN A 105 -3.24 -5.51 17.60
CA ASN A 105 -2.96 -6.37 18.74
C ASN A 105 -2.61 -7.80 18.26
N LYS A 106 -2.43 -8.75 19.19
CA LYS A 106 -2.13 -10.15 18.84
C LYS A 106 -3.16 -10.77 17.87
N ARG A 107 -4.44 -10.48 18.07
CA ARG A 107 -5.54 -10.94 17.21
C ARG A 107 -5.49 -10.26 15.83
N GLY A 108 -5.23 -8.96 15.79
CA GLY A 108 -5.04 -8.19 14.55
C GLY A 108 -3.89 -8.71 13.69
N ASN A 109 -2.73 -8.95 14.31
CA ASN A 109 -1.58 -9.52 13.63
C ASN A 109 -1.86 -10.93 13.10
N ALA A 110 -2.52 -11.78 13.89
CA ALA A 110 -2.91 -13.13 13.45
C ALA A 110 -3.87 -13.09 12.25
N PHE A 111 -4.82 -12.15 12.26
CA PHE A 111 -5.74 -11.93 11.15
C PHE A 111 -4.99 -11.51 9.87
N LEU A 112 -4.13 -10.48 9.95
CA LEU A 112 -3.31 -10.03 8.82
C LEU A 112 -2.43 -11.14 8.26
N ALA A 113 -1.78 -11.92 9.13
CA ALA A 113 -0.94 -13.03 8.72
C ALA A 113 -1.74 -14.11 7.96
N ASN A 114 -2.96 -14.41 8.39
CA ASN A 114 -3.82 -15.37 7.69
C ASN A 114 -4.28 -14.83 6.32
N CYS A 115 -4.64 -13.54 6.24
CA CYS A 115 -4.96 -12.90 4.96
C CYS A 115 -3.77 -12.91 4.00
N PHE A 116 -2.57 -12.55 4.50
CA PHE A 116 -1.33 -12.61 3.71
C PHE A 116 -1.07 -14.02 3.21
N ARG A 117 -1.14 -15.04 4.09
CA ARG A 117 -0.92 -16.44 3.72
C ARG A 117 -1.86 -16.91 2.61
N ARG A 118 -3.13 -16.48 2.62
CA ARG A 118 -4.10 -16.80 1.56
C ARG A 118 -3.69 -16.19 0.22
N SER A 119 -3.35 -14.90 0.21
CA SER A 119 -2.93 -14.22 -1.03
C SER A 119 -1.56 -14.70 -1.53
N PHE A 120 -0.65 -15.06 -0.63
CA PHE A 120 0.63 -15.68 -0.97
C PHE A 120 0.43 -17.05 -1.62
N LYS A 121 -0.46 -17.89 -1.07
CA LYS A 121 -0.83 -19.17 -1.72
C LYS A 121 -1.45 -18.93 -3.10
N SER A 122 -2.32 -17.94 -3.22
CA SER A 122 -2.89 -17.54 -4.52
C SER A 122 -1.77 -17.20 -5.50
N CYS A 123 -0.83 -16.33 -5.11
CA CYS A 123 0.32 -15.92 -5.90
C CYS A 123 1.19 -17.09 -6.39
N ILE A 124 1.44 -18.07 -5.53
CA ILE A 124 2.18 -19.28 -5.91
C ILE A 124 1.34 -20.17 -6.85
N SER A 125 0.05 -20.34 -6.56
CA SER A 125 -0.84 -21.24 -7.31
C SER A 125 -1.22 -20.73 -8.70
N THR A 126 -1.37 -19.41 -8.85
CA THR A 126 -1.54 -18.74 -10.15
C THR A 126 -0.20 -18.61 -10.86
N GLY A 127 0.81 -19.37 -10.42
CA GLY A 127 2.21 -19.17 -10.75
C GLY A 127 2.36 -18.65 -12.15
N LYS A 128 3.10 -17.54 -12.29
CA LYS A 128 3.75 -17.22 -13.56
C LYS A 128 4.31 -18.55 -14.03
N LYS A 129 3.62 -19.21 -14.98
CA LYS A 129 4.21 -20.32 -15.72
C LYS A 129 5.51 -19.69 -16.17
N VAL A 130 6.63 -20.28 -15.74
CA VAL A 130 7.94 -19.98 -16.28
C VAL A 130 7.90 -20.46 -17.73
N GLY A 131 7.15 -19.75 -18.55
CA GLY A 131 7.05 -19.85 -19.97
C GLY A 131 7.80 -18.64 -20.45
N ARG A 132 9.07 -18.88 -20.80
CA ARG A 132 9.91 -18.10 -21.68
C ARG A 132 9.08 -17.21 -22.62
N VAL A 133 8.70 -16.01 -22.19
CA VAL A 133 8.23 -14.98 -23.12
C VAL A 133 9.50 -14.24 -23.52
N THR A 134 10.06 -14.67 -24.64
CA THR A 134 11.00 -13.88 -25.44
C THR A 134 10.60 -12.43 -25.40
N ALA A 135 11.55 -11.56 -25.05
CA ALA A 135 11.42 -10.12 -25.10
C ALA A 135 10.73 -9.65 -26.39
N THR A 136 9.43 -9.40 -26.32
CA THR A 136 8.71 -8.65 -27.35
C THR A 136 8.52 -7.24 -26.82
N LYS A 137 9.36 -6.36 -27.38
CA LYS A 137 9.27 -4.90 -27.30
C LYS A 137 7.81 -4.41 -27.27
N ARG A 138 7.47 -3.63 -26.23
CA ARG A 138 6.53 -2.48 -26.19
C ARG A 138 6.41 -2.04 -24.72
N ALA A 139 6.46 -0.77 -24.32
CA ALA A 139 6.65 0.50 -25.01
C ALA A 139 7.30 1.47 -24.02
N GLY A 140 8.22 2.33 -24.51
CA GLY A 140 8.73 3.47 -23.76
C GLY A 140 9.73 3.13 -22.65
N THR A 141 10.95 2.74 -23.02
CA THR A 141 12.11 2.89 -22.14
C THR A 141 12.23 4.37 -21.77
N PRO A 142 12.12 4.78 -20.49
CA PRO A 142 12.43 6.14 -20.10
C PRO A 142 13.92 6.33 -20.39
N THR A 143 14.26 7.28 -21.25
CA THR A 143 15.65 7.65 -21.49
C THR A 143 16.25 8.18 -20.19
N ASN A 144 17.55 7.96 -19.98
CA ASN A 144 18.30 8.31 -18.77
C ASN A 144 18.20 9.79 -18.32
N GLY A 145 17.55 10.67 -19.09
CA GLY A 145 17.20 12.03 -18.67
C GLY A 145 16.13 12.07 -17.58
N SER A 146 15.04 11.30 -17.72
CA SER A 146 13.88 11.38 -16.81
C SER A 146 14.21 10.98 -15.36
N TYR A 147 15.15 10.06 -15.16
CA TYR A 147 15.57 9.64 -13.82
C TYR A 147 16.48 10.67 -13.13
N LYS A 148 17.37 11.32 -13.90
CA LYS A 148 18.19 12.42 -13.37
C LYS A 148 17.34 13.64 -13.02
N ASP A 149 16.32 13.93 -13.82
CA ASP A 149 15.40 15.04 -13.57
C ASP A 149 14.56 14.78 -12.31
N PHE A 150 14.06 13.55 -12.11
CA PHE A 150 13.34 13.17 -10.88
C PHE A 150 14.23 13.23 -9.63
N LEU A 151 15.48 12.76 -9.71
CA LEU A 151 16.44 12.88 -8.61
C LEU A 151 16.88 14.32 -8.33
N ALA A 152 16.90 15.18 -9.36
CA ALA A 152 17.18 16.61 -9.21
C ALA A 152 16.03 17.33 -8.48
N THR A 153 14.77 16.98 -8.78
CA THR A 153 13.61 17.50 -8.03
C THR A 153 13.65 17.10 -6.56
N LEU A 154 14.04 15.86 -6.25
CA LEU A 154 14.19 15.38 -4.86
C LEU A 154 15.40 16.00 -4.12
N LYS A 155 16.40 16.51 -4.84
CA LYS A 155 17.57 17.20 -4.26
C LYS A 155 17.40 18.71 -4.17
N GLY A 156 16.46 19.30 -4.91
CA GLY A 156 16.16 20.74 -4.90
C GLY A 156 15.23 21.17 -3.76
N GLU A 157 14.40 20.27 -3.25
CA GLU A 157 13.63 20.49 -2.02
C GLU A 157 14.50 20.10 -0.82
N GLY A 158 15.28 21.07 -0.33
CA GLY A 158 16.21 20.89 0.78
C GLY A 158 15.56 20.29 2.03
N PHE A 159 15.74 18.99 2.23
CA PHE A 159 15.79 18.38 3.55
C PHE A 159 17.26 18.30 3.98
N GLY A 160 17.77 19.44 4.44
CA GLY A 160 18.90 19.52 5.36
C GLY A 160 18.42 19.47 6.79
#